data_AF-A0A9C7B4G0-F1
#
_entry.id   AF-A0A9C7B4G0-F1
#
_cell.length_a   1.000
_cell.length_b   1.000
_cell.length_c   1.000
_cell.angle_alpha   90.00
_cell.angle_beta   90.00
_cell.angle_gamma   90.00
#
_symmetry.space_group_name_H-M   'P 1'
#
loop_
_entity.id
_entity.type
_entity.pdbx_description
1 polymer ?
#
loop_
_entity_poly.entity_id
_entity_poly.type
_entity_poly.pdbx_seq_one_letter_code
_entity_poly.pdbx_strand_id
1 'polypeptide(L)' 'MAHRSHIALKDPQGCGRCRDRACVAFCPSGVYAWQAERLTVDYRRCIECLACPFVCPSGNIVWHYPPGGYGVIYHY' A
#
# COMPACT_ATOMS: atom_id res chain seq x y z
N MET A 1 4.50 -0.34 22.02
CA MET A 1 5.20 -0.87 20.83
C MET A 1 4.55 -0.25 19.61
N ALA A 2 5.30 0.48 18.77
CA ALA A 2 4.71 1.20 17.64
C ALA A 2 4.48 0.28 16.45
N HIS A 3 3.23 0.18 15.99
CA HIS A 3 2.87 -0.50 14.76
C HIS A 3 3.53 0.27 13.59
N ARG A 4 4.53 -0.34 12.93
CA ARG A 4 5.23 0.27 11.79
C ARG A 4 4.56 -0.18 10.50
N SER A 5 4.49 0.73 9.53
CA SER A 5 4.01 0.38 8.19
C SER A 5 4.94 -0.62 7.53
N HIS A 6 4.38 -1.73 7.04
CA HIS A 6 5.09 -2.69 6.20
C HIS A 6 5.03 -2.32 4.70
N ILE A 7 4.45 -1.16 4.40
CA ILE A 7 4.30 -0.58 3.07
C ILE A 7 4.99 0.78 3.07
N ALA A 8 5.88 1.02 2.12
CA ALA A 8 6.56 2.29 1.92
C ALA A 8 6.46 2.74 0.46
N LEU A 9 6.59 4.05 0.24
CA LEU A 9 6.80 4.62 -1.10
C LEU A 9 8.29 4.94 -1.26
N LYS A 10 8.91 4.54 -2.36
CA LYS A 10 10.32 4.89 -2.66
C LYS A 10 10.49 6.40 -2.78
N ASP A 11 9.54 7.06 -3.43
CA ASP A 11 9.43 8.49 -3.60
C ASP A 11 7.98 8.94 -3.30
N PRO A 12 7.69 9.50 -2.11
CA PRO A 12 6.36 9.98 -1.77
C PRO A 12 5.80 11.09 -2.68
N GLN A 13 6.68 11.88 -3.33
CA GLN A 13 6.28 12.98 -4.21
C GLN A 13 6.09 12.50 -5.66
N GLY A 14 6.77 11.42 -6.05
CA GLY A 14 6.67 10.82 -7.38
C GLY A 14 5.27 10.36 -7.76
N CYS A 15 4.42 10.12 -6.75
CA CYS A 15 3.01 9.78 -6.92
C CYS A 15 2.19 10.91 -7.58
N GLY A 16 2.44 12.19 -7.32
CA GLY A 16 1.56 13.29 -7.76
C GLY A 16 1.33 13.37 -9.28
N ARG A 17 2.25 12.82 -10.09
CA ARG A 17 2.17 12.77 -11.56
C ARG A 17 1.57 11.47 -12.10
N CYS A 18 1.22 10.51 -11.25
CA CYS A 18 0.65 9.22 -11.65
C CYS A 18 -0.81 9.39 -12.07
N ARG A 19 -1.09 9.19 -13.36
CA ARG A 19 -2.44 9.26 -13.93
C ARG A 19 -3.22 7.97 -13.75
N ASP A 20 -2.53 6.82 -13.85
CA ASP A 20 -3.18 5.51 -13.80
C ASP A 20 -3.74 5.21 -12.41
N ARG A 21 -3.03 5.62 -11.36
CA ARG A 21 -3.42 5.45 -9.96
C ARG A 21 -3.88 4.02 -9.64
N ALA A 22 -3.31 3.02 -10.34
CA ALA A 22 -3.76 1.64 -10.34
C ALA A 22 -3.76 1.00 -8.95
N CYS A 23 -2.85 1.45 -8.07
CA CYS A 23 -2.82 1.03 -6.66
C CYS A 23 -4.13 1.30 -5.90
N VAL A 24 -4.88 2.36 -6.25
CA VAL A 24 -6.18 2.67 -5.64
C VAL A 24 -7.28 1.81 -6.23
N ALA A 25 -7.35 1.71 -7.55
CA ALA A 25 -8.40 0.97 -8.24
C ALA A 25 -8.34 -0.54 -7.97
N PHE A 26 -7.13 -1.10 -7.90
CA PHE A 26 -6.93 -2.53 -7.73
C PHE A 26 -7.05 -2.99 -6.26
N CYS A 27 -6.72 -2.14 -5.29
CA CYS A 27 -6.58 -2.60 -3.91
C CYS A 27 -7.95 -2.99 -3.31
N PRO A 28 -8.17 -4.28 -2.99
CA PRO A 28 -9.49 -4.76 -2.58
C PRO A 28 -9.90 -4.26 -1.19
N SER A 29 -8.93 -3.86 -0.36
CA SER A 29 -9.16 -3.42 1.02
C SER A 29 -8.99 -1.91 1.22
N GLY A 30 -8.78 -1.15 0.14
CA GLY A 30 -8.71 0.31 0.20
C GLY A 30 -7.56 0.84 1.06
N VAL A 31 -6.37 0.23 0.95
CA VAL A 31 -5.13 0.71 1.60
C VAL A 31 -4.71 2.08 1.06
N TYR A 32 -4.93 2.32 -0.22
CA TYR A 32 -4.45 3.51 -0.92
C TYR A 32 -5.61 4.47 -1.19
N ALA A 33 -5.43 5.74 -0.85
CA ALA A 33 -6.40 6.79 -1.16
C ALA A 33 -5.71 8.09 -1.57
N TRP A 34 -6.28 8.81 -2.53
CA TRP A 34 -5.77 10.12 -2.95
C TRP A 34 -6.42 11.24 -2.17
N GLN A 35 -5.61 12.14 -1.65
CA GLN A 35 -6.05 13.44 -1.12
C GLN A 35 -5.30 14.51 -1.89
N ALA A 36 -6.01 15.22 -2.77
CA ALA A 36 -5.43 16.12 -3.76
C ALA A 36 -4.31 15.42 -4.58
N GLU A 37 -3.07 15.88 -4.46
CA GLU A 37 -1.91 15.33 -5.17
C GLU A 37 -1.06 14.37 -4.33
N ARG A 38 -1.53 14.01 -3.13
CA ARG A 38 -0.80 13.11 -2.23
C ARG A 38 -1.51 11.78 -2.09
N LEU A 39 -0.72 10.71 -2.22
CA LEU A 39 -1.16 9.35 -1.91
C LEU A 39 -1.07 9.13 -0.39
N THR A 40 -2.17 8.71 0.21
CA THR A 40 -2.25 8.24 1.60
C THR A 40 -2.24 6.72 1.62
N VAL A 41 -1.61 6.14 2.64
CA VAL A 41 -1.41 4.69 2.79
C VAL A 41 -1.88 4.26 4.18
N ASP A 42 -3.06 3.65 4.27
CA ASP A 42 -3.58 3.03 5.50
C ASP A 42 -3.24 1.54 5.50
N TYR A 43 -1.97 1.23 5.76
CA TYR A 43 -1.41 -0.13 5.72
C TYR A 43 -2.10 -1.11 6.67
N ARG A 44 -2.84 -0.64 7.68
CA ARG A 44 -3.63 -1.47 8.59
C ARG A 44 -4.77 -2.20 7.89
N ARG A 45 -5.20 -1.70 6.73
CA ARG A 45 -6.19 -2.36 5.87
C ARG A 45 -5.58 -3.43 4.97
N CYS A 46 -4.25 -3.59 4.94
CA CYS A 46 -3.63 -4.55 4.05
C CYS A 46 -4.05 -5.97 4.41
N ILE A 47 -4.48 -6.73 3.41
CA ILE A 47 -4.82 -8.16 3.52
C ILE A 47 -3.68 -9.07 3.04
N GLU A 48 -2.49 -8.50 2.85
CA GLU A 48 -1.27 -9.21 2.46
C GLU A 48 -1.35 -9.94 1.10
N CYS A 49 -2.14 -9.42 0.15
CA CYS A 49 -2.31 -10.04 -1.17
C CYS A 49 -1.14 -9.84 -2.15
N LEU A 50 -0.08 -9.10 -1.76
CA LEU A 50 1.14 -8.84 -2.54
C LEU A 50 0.99 -8.09 -3.87
N ALA A 51 -0.21 -7.72 -4.30
CA ALA A 51 -0.40 -7.19 -5.65
C ALA A 51 0.07 -5.74 -5.85
N CYS A 52 0.05 -4.92 -4.80
CA CYS A 52 0.35 -3.48 -4.90
C CYS A 52 1.73 -3.13 -5.51
N PRO A 53 2.86 -3.80 -5.19
CA PRO A 53 4.13 -3.55 -5.88
C PRO A 53 4.09 -3.88 -7.37
N PHE A 54 3.29 -4.85 -7.81
CA PHE A 54 3.22 -5.27 -9.22
C PHE A 54 2.32 -4.38 -10.08
N VAL A 55 1.23 -3.84 -9.50
CA VAL A 55 0.31 -2.96 -10.25
C VAL A 55 0.79 -1.52 -10.32
N CYS A 56 1.81 -1.13 -9.55
CA CYS A 56 2.34 0.22 -9.56
C CYS A 56 3.22 0.44 -10.81
N PRO A 57 2.84 1.27 -11.79
CA PRO A 57 3.58 1.39 -13.05
C PRO A 57 4.99 1.94 -12.87
N SER A 58 5.19 2.81 -11.89
CA SER A 58 6.48 3.39 -11.54
C SER A 58 7.31 2.53 -10.57
N GLY A 59 6.79 1.36 -10.15
CA GLY A 59 7.43 0.51 -9.16
C GLY A 59 7.70 1.23 -7.83
N ASN A 60 6.89 2.23 -7.49
CA ASN A 60 7.12 3.13 -6.35
C ASN A 60 6.70 2.52 -5.01
N ILE A 61 5.94 1.43 -5.01
CA ILE A 61 5.46 0.76 -3.81
C ILE A 61 6.46 -0.31 -3.38
N VAL A 62 6.96 -0.19 -2.16
CA VAL A 62 7.74 -1.23 -1.47
C VAL A 62 6.84 -1.89 -0.44
N TRP A 63 6.75 -3.21 -0.50
CA TRP A 63 5.94 -4.02 0.40
C TRP A 63 6.81 -5.13 0.98
N HIS A 64 6.66 -5.41 2.26
CA HIS A 64 7.24 -6.58 2.92
C HIS A 64 6.21 -7.20 3.87
N TYR A 65 6.40 -8.47 4.24
CA TYR A 65 5.56 -9.10 5.25
C TYR A 65 5.69 -8.36 6.58
N PRO A 66 4.59 -8.13 7.31
CA PRO A 66 4.67 -7.73 8.71
C PRO A 66 5.51 -8.71 9.54
N PRO A 67 6.12 -8.27 10.66
CA PRO A 67 6.75 -9.19 11.60
C PRO A 67 5.77 -10.26 12.09
N GLY A 68 6.27 -11.45 12.44
CA GLY A 68 5.44 -12.52 12.99
C GLY A 68 4.62 -12.05 14.20
N GLY A 69 3.33 -12.43 14.23
CA GLY A 69 2.37 -11.97 15.24
C GLY A 69 1.65 -10.66 14.90
N TYR A 70 1.93 -10.07 13.73
CA TYR A 70 1.22 -8.91 13.18
C TYR A 70 0.60 -9.27 11.82
N GLY A 71 -0.24 -8.37 11.30
CA GLY A 71 -0.81 -8.51 9.97
C GLY A 71 -2.21 -9.14 9.97
N VAL A 72 -2.54 -9.79 8.86
CA VAL A 72 -3.85 -10.43 8.68
C VAL A 72 -3.91 -11.77 9.41
N ILE A 73 -5.00 -12.02 10.12
CA ILE A 73 -5.30 -13.32 10.72
C ILE A 73 -6.59 -13.81 10.09
N TYR A 74 -6.50 -14.88 9.30
CA TYR A 74 -7.65 -15.52 8.69
C TYR A 74 -8.25 -16.55 9.65
N HIS A 75 -9.56 -16.44 9.88
CA HIS A 75 -10.37 -17.43 10.58
C HIS A 75 -11.36 -18.03 9.59
N TYR A 76 -11.67 -19.31 9.74
CA TYR A 76 -12.62 -20.06 8.90
C TYR A 76 -13.98 -20.22 9.58
#